data_AF-A0A7C1NWH6-F1
#
_entry.id   AF-A0A7C1NWH6-F1
#
_cell.length_a   1.000
_cell.length_b   1.000
_cell.length_c   1.000
_cell.angle_alpha   90.00
_cell.angle_beta   90.00
_cell.angle_gamma   90.00
#
_symmetry.space_group_name_H-M   'P 1'
#
loop_
_entity.id
_entity.type
_entity.pdbx_description
1 polymer ?
#
loop_
_entity_poly.entity_id
_entity_poly.type
_entity_poly.pdbx_seq_one_letter_code
_entity_poly.pdbx_strand_id
1 'polypeptide(L)'
;MTSLPDTPLLDKVEFPKDLRTIEDRDLPQLAREVRDEMIDAVSKTGGHLGAGLGVVELTIAIHKVFDTPDDRLIFDVGHQCYPHKILTGRRDRIRTLRQEDGLSGFTKRTESEYDPFGAAHSSTSISAGLGMAVAAELSKTDRKVIAVIGDGAMSAGMAYEALNNAGALDARLIVILNDN
;
A
#
# COMPACT_ATOMS: atom_id res chain seq x y z
N MET A 1 -0.23 23.18 -21.35
CA MET A 1 0.31 22.07 -20.54
C MET A 1 0.15 22.48 -19.10
N THR A 2 -0.60 21.73 -18.30
CA THR A 2 -0.67 21.97 -16.85
C THR A 2 0.71 21.71 -16.27
N SER A 3 1.22 22.65 -15.47
CA SER A 3 2.46 22.47 -14.72
C SER A 3 2.29 21.31 -13.74
N LEU A 4 3.37 20.57 -13.47
CA LEU A 4 3.38 19.57 -12.40
C LEU A 4 3.02 20.22 -11.05
N PRO A 5 2.40 19.47 -10.13
CA PRO A 5 2.08 19.98 -8.80
C PRO A 5 3.36 20.33 -8.03
N ASP A 6 3.32 21.42 -7.27
CA ASP A 6 4.41 21.84 -6.38
C ASP A 6 4.38 20.98 -5.11
N THR A 7 5.46 20.24 -4.85
CA THR A 7 5.48 19.15 -3.87
C THR A 7 6.83 19.02 -3.13
N PRO A 8 7.28 20.08 -2.44
CA PRO A 8 8.63 20.19 -1.90
C PRO A 8 8.97 19.18 -0.78
N LEU A 9 7.99 18.58 -0.10
CA LEU A 9 8.24 17.49 0.85
C LEU A 9 8.27 16.13 0.15
N LEU A 10 7.35 15.88 -0.78
CA LEU A 10 7.33 14.65 -1.56
C LEU A 10 8.57 14.51 -2.45
N ASP A 11 9.14 15.62 -2.92
CA ASP A 11 10.41 15.65 -3.65
C ASP A 11 11.60 15.10 -2.83
N LYS A 12 11.47 15.04 -1.50
CA LYS A 12 12.47 14.47 -0.58
C LYS A 12 12.22 12.99 -0.28
N VAL A 13 11.14 12.40 -0.79
CA VAL A 13 10.74 11.02 -0.50
C VAL A 13 10.81 10.19 -1.78
N GLU A 14 11.89 9.44 -1.93
CA GLU A 14 12.03 8.47 -3.01
C GLU A 14 11.55 7.08 -2.56
N PHE A 15 11.88 6.70 -1.32
CA PHE A 15 11.54 5.42 -0.72
C PHE A 15 11.00 5.57 0.72
N PRO A 16 10.34 4.55 1.29
CA PRO A 16 9.79 4.61 2.65
C PRO A 16 10.77 5.02 3.76
N LYS A 17 12.05 4.67 3.61
CA LYS A 17 13.10 5.10 4.55
C LYS A 17 13.21 6.61 4.70
N ASP A 18 12.90 7.37 3.64
CA ASP A 18 13.02 8.83 3.62
C ASP A 18 11.90 9.49 4.46
N LEU A 19 10.75 8.82 4.60
CA LEU A 19 9.64 9.26 5.46
C LEU A 19 10.02 9.34 6.95
N ARG A 20 11.05 8.61 7.35
CA ARG A 20 11.57 8.64 8.74
C ARG A 20 12.31 9.93 9.03
N THR A 21 12.75 10.65 8.00
CA THR A 21 13.42 11.96 8.12
C THR A 21 12.46 13.14 8.12
N ILE A 22 11.19 12.91 7.74
CA ILE A 22 10.14 13.93 7.76
C ILE A 22 9.61 14.06 9.18
N GLU A 23 9.56 15.27 9.72
CA GLU A 23 8.99 15.55 11.04
C GLU A 23 7.47 15.28 11.05
N ASP A 24 6.95 14.81 12.19
CA ASP A 24 5.52 14.44 12.31
C ASP A 24 4.58 15.62 12.01
N ARG A 25 5.00 16.84 12.36
CA ARG A 25 4.25 18.08 12.07
C ARG A 25 4.09 18.37 10.57
N ASP A 26 4.97 17.82 9.74
CA ASP A 26 5.01 18.06 8.30
C ASP A 26 4.24 16.97 7.52
N LEU A 27 3.83 15.88 8.17
CA LEU A 27 3.06 14.79 7.54
C LEU A 27 1.72 15.22 6.92
N PRO A 28 0.94 16.15 7.50
CA PRO A 28 -0.28 16.65 6.85
C PRO A 28 -0.01 17.37 5.54
N GLN A 29 1.14 18.06 5.42
CA GLN A 29 1.55 18.68 4.16
C GLN A 29 1.97 17.60 3.17
N LEU A 30 2.80 16.64 3.58
CA LEU A 30 3.19 15.52 2.72
C LEU A 30 1.97 14.76 2.18
N ALA A 31 0.96 14.51 3.01
CA ALA A 31 -0.28 13.86 2.59
C ALA A 31 -1.04 14.67 1.53
N ARG A 32 -1.04 16.00 1.63
CA ARG A 32 -1.59 16.87 0.58
C ARG A 32 -0.81 16.75 -0.72
N GLU A 33 0.52 16.79 -0.65
CA GLU A 33 1.38 16.69 -1.83
C GLU A 33 1.26 15.33 -2.54
N VAL A 34 1.18 14.23 -1.80
CA VAL A 34 0.90 12.89 -2.36
C VAL A 34 -0.47 12.85 -3.03
N ARG A 35 -1.47 13.50 -2.44
CA ARG A 35 -2.82 13.61 -2.99
C ARG A 35 -2.82 14.41 -4.30
N ASP A 36 -2.12 15.55 -4.34
CA ASP A 36 -2.03 16.40 -5.53
C ASP A 36 -1.27 15.69 -6.67
N GLU A 37 -0.17 14.99 -6.35
CA GLU A 37 0.57 14.15 -7.31
C GLU A 37 -0.31 13.05 -7.91
N MET A 38 -1.06 12.36 -7.06
CA MET A 38 -1.97 11.29 -7.49
C MET A 38 -3.12 11.83 -8.34
N ILE A 39 -3.73 12.97 -7.98
CA ILE A 39 -4.79 13.61 -8.78
C ILE A 39 -4.25 14.01 -10.15
N ASP A 40 -3.10 14.67 -10.22
CA ASP A 40 -2.47 15.06 -11.51
C ASP A 40 -2.21 13.83 -12.39
N ALA A 41 -1.62 12.77 -11.82
CA ALA A 41 -1.31 11.56 -12.55
C ALA A 41 -2.56 10.84 -13.08
N VAL A 42 -3.53 10.57 -12.19
CA VAL A 42 -4.74 9.82 -12.52
C VAL A 42 -5.67 10.61 -13.44
N SER A 43 -5.63 11.96 -13.42
CA SER A 43 -6.36 12.78 -14.39
C SER A 43 -5.95 12.52 -15.85
N LYS A 44 -4.73 12.02 -16.07
CA LYS A 44 -4.17 11.73 -17.40
C LYS A 44 -4.40 10.27 -17.82
N THR A 45 -4.32 9.34 -16.87
CA THR A 45 -4.37 7.90 -17.15
C THR A 45 -5.73 7.25 -16.88
N GLY A 46 -6.59 7.90 -16.10
CA GLY A 46 -7.74 7.26 -15.45
C GLY A 46 -7.32 6.27 -14.36
N GLY A 47 -8.30 5.63 -13.71
CA GLY A 47 -8.08 4.62 -12.67
C GLY A 47 -8.89 4.84 -11.39
N HIS A 48 -8.54 4.13 -10.32
CA HIS A 48 -9.28 4.10 -9.06
C HIS A 48 -8.93 5.27 -8.13
N LEU A 49 -9.25 6.50 -8.54
CA LEU A 49 -8.88 7.71 -7.80
C LEU A 49 -9.46 7.72 -6.37
N GLY A 50 -10.77 7.48 -6.22
CA GLY A 50 -11.45 7.57 -4.93
C GLY A 50 -10.89 6.65 -3.86
N ALA A 51 -10.58 5.40 -4.24
CA ALA A 51 -10.00 4.42 -3.33
C ALA A 51 -8.60 4.83 -2.84
N GLY A 52 -7.76 5.32 -3.75
CA GLY A 52 -6.42 5.82 -3.39
C GLY A 52 -6.47 7.07 -2.49
N LEU A 53 -7.41 7.98 -2.73
CA LEU A 53 -7.57 9.21 -1.95
C LEU A 53 -7.88 8.94 -0.47
N GLY A 54 -8.63 7.87 -0.18
CA GLY A 54 -9.02 7.49 1.18
C GLY A 54 -7.90 6.88 2.03
N VAL A 55 -6.79 6.45 1.41
CA VAL A 55 -5.70 5.75 2.13
C VAL A 55 -4.36 6.49 2.08
N VAL A 56 -4.33 7.76 1.69
CA VAL A 56 -3.07 8.54 1.61
C VAL A 56 -2.40 8.60 2.98
N GLU A 57 -3.11 9.07 3.99
CA GLU A 57 -2.60 9.21 5.36
C GLU A 57 -2.25 7.84 5.96
N LEU A 58 -3.10 6.83 5.75
CA LEU A 58 -2.85 5.46 6.19
C LEU A 58 -1.54 4.92 5.59
N THR A 59 -1.33 5.12 4.29
CA THR A 59 -0.15 4.62 3.59
C THR A 59 1.12 5.30 4.08
N ILE A 60 1.08 6.61 4.32
CA ILE A 60 2.21 7.36 4.92
C ILE A 60 2.51 6.82 6.32
N ALA A 61 1.49 6.64 7.17
CA ALA A 61 1.66 6.13 8.52
C ALA A 61 2.29 4.73 8.53
N ILE A 62 1.81 3.82 7.68
CA ILE A 62 2.37 2.46 7.55
C ILE A 62 3.84 2.52 7.15
N HIS A 63 4.18 3.24 6.08
CA HIS A 63 5.57 3.28 5.59
C HIS A 63 6.53 4.04 6.53
N LYS A 64 6.00 4.94 7.37
CA LYS A 64 6.80 5.62 8.38
C LYS A 64 7.08 4.72 9.60
N VAL A 65 6.10 3.90 10.00
CA VAL A 65 6.19 3.04 11.19
C VAL A 65 6.88 1.71 10.91
N PHE A 66 6.57 1.07 9.78
CA PHE A 66 7.08 -0.26 9.41
C PHE A 66 8.31 -0.16 8.50
N ASP A 67 9.16 -1.18 8.53
CA ASP A 67 10.38 -1.27 7.72
C ASP A 67 10.16 -2.03 6.42
N THR A 68 9.31 -1.48 5.54
CA THR A 68 9.11 -2.04 4.21
C THR A 68 10.36 -1.82 3.35
N PRO A 69 10.84 -2.81 2.57
CA PRO A 69 10.14 -4.03 2.17
C PRO A 69 10.44 -5.28 3.02
N ASP A 70 11.22 -5.17 4.10
CA ASP A 70 11.42 -6.31 5.00
C ASP A 70 10.11 -6.68 5.70
N ASP A 71 9.45 -5.70 6.31
CA ASP A 71 8.05 -5.81 6.71
C ASP A 71 7.15 -5.91 5.47
N ARG A 72 6.14 -6.78 5.56
CA ARG A 72 5.26 -7.09 4.42
C ARG A 72 3.96 -6.32 4.52
N LEU A 73 3.76 -5.40 3.60
CA LEU A 73 2.50 -4.69 3.40
C LEU A 73 1.73 -5.32 2.23
N ILE A 74 0.49 -5.72 2.49
CA ILE A 74 -0.41 -6.30 1.50
C ILE A 74 -1.66 -5.43 1.43
N PHE A 75 -1.98 -4.91 0.24
CA PHE A 75 -3.28 -4.28 -0.03
C PHE A 75 -4.23 -5.30 -0.64
N ASP A 76 -5.37 -5.53 0.00
CA ASP A 76 -6.45 -6.32 -0.58
C ASP A 76 -7.02 -5.63 -1.83
N VAL A 77 -7.31 -6.39 -2.88
CA VAL A 77 -7.61 -5.91 -4.25
C VAL A 77 -6.44 -5.13 -4.88
N GLY A 78 -5.83 -4.18 -4.17
CA GLY A 78 -4.72 -3.36 -4.64
C GLY A 78 -5.14 -2.08 -5.37
N HIS A 79 -6.43 -1.85 -5.61
CA HIS A 79 -6.91 -0.66 -6.34
C HIS A 79 -6.66 0.67 -5.60
N GLN A 80 -6.49 0.62 -4.29
CA GLN A 80 -6.19 1.74 -3.40
C GLN A 80 -4.68 2.01 -3.25
N CYS A 81 -3.81 1.22 -3.88
CA CYS A 81 -2.35 1.27 -3.63
C CYS A 81 -1.59 2.39 -4.35
N TYR A 82 -2.26 3.38 -4.94
CA TYR A 82 -1.58 4.42 -5.71
C TYR A 82 -0.65 5.31 -4.84
N PRO A 83 -1.03 5.75 -3.63
CA PRO A 83 -0.10 6.42 -2.71
C PRO A 83 1.09 5.53 -2.38
N HIS A 84 0.86 4.22 -2.24
CA HIS A 84 1.93 3.26 -1.96
C HIS A 84 2.93 3.20 -3.11
N LYS A 85 2.48 3.15 -4.37
CA LYS A 85 3.38 3.19 -5.53
C LYS A 85 4.20 4.49 -5.58
N ILE A 86 3.55 5.63 -5.34
CA ILE A 86 4.22 6.95 -5.29
C ILE A 86 5.36 6.94 -4.25
N LEU A 87 5.11 6.40 -3.05
CA LEU A 87 6.04 6.43 -1.92
C LEU A 87 7.10 5.31 -1.94
N THR A 88 7.14 4.48 -2.99
CA THR A 88 8.02 3.31 -3.09
C THR A 88 8.81 3.30 -4.40
N GLY A 89 9.37 4.45 -4.77
CA GLY A 89 10.29 4.60 -5.91
C GLY A 89 9.63 4.56 -7.28
N ARG A 90 8.30 4.75 -7.39
CA ARG A 90 7.57 4.68 -8.67
C ARG A 90 6.84 5.97 -9.02
N ARG A 91 7.17 7.08 -8.35
CA ARG A 91 6.55 8.40 -8.56
C ARG A 91 6.75 8.91 -10.00
N ASP A 92 7.96 8.78 -10.55
CA ASP A 92 8.29 9.18 -11.92
C ASP A 92 7.46 8.42 -12.96
N ARG A 93 7.19 7.13 -12.70
CA ARG A 93 6.42 6.24 -13.57
C ARG A 93 4.91 6.29 -13.33
N ILE A 94 4.42 7.01 -12.33
CA ILE A 94 2.99 6.98 -11.94
C ILE A 94 2.05 7.44 -13.07
N ARG A 95 2.55 8.23 -14.02
CA ARG A 95 1.81 8.70 -15.21
C ARG A 95 1.69 7.63 -16.32
N THR A 96 2.25 6.44 -16.11
CA THR A 96 2.11 5.27 -17.00
C THR A 96 1.08 4.26 -16.48
N LEU A 97 0.38 4.59 -15.40
CA LEU A 97 -0.55 3.69 -14.74
C LEU A 97 -1.62 3.15 -15.70
N ARG A 98 -1.78 1.82 -15.70
CA ARG A 98 -2.72 1.05 -16.54
C ARG A 98 -2.51 1.22 -18.05
N GLN A 99 -1.40 1.78 -18.48
CA GLN A 99 -0.99 1.80 -19.88
C GLN A 99 -0.24 0.52 -20.22
N GLU A 100 -0.18 0.18 -21.51
CA GLU A 100 0.70 -0.87 -22.02
C GLU A 100 2.15 -0.57 -21.59
N ASP A 101 2.86 -1.60 -21.11
CA ASP A 101 4.21 -1.52 -20.53
C ASP A 101 4.40 -0.56 -19.34
N GLY A 102 3.30 0.00 -18.83
CA GLY A 102 3.27 0.90 -17.69
C GLY A 102 3.09 0.20 -16.34
N LEU A 103 2.83 1.01 -15.30
CA LEU A 103 2.53 0.47 -13.97
C LEU A 103 1.17 -0.22 -13.94
N SER A 104 1.08 -1.34 -13.23
CA SER A 104 -0.18 -2.01 -12.93
C SER A 104 -1.11 -1.10 -12.12
N GLY A 105 -2.42 -1.20 -12.34
CA GLY A 105 -3.44 -0.56 -11.49
C GLY A 105 -3.61 -1.20 -10.10
N PHE A 106 -2.82 -2.24 -9.81
CA PHE A 106 -2.82 -2.99 -8.55
C PHE A 106 -1.38 -3.29 -8.13
N THR A 107 -1.19 -3.85 -6.93
CA THR A 107 0.12 -4.37 -6.54
C THR A 107 0.52 -5.53 -7.45
N LYS A 108 1.79 -5.58 -7.86
CA LYS A 108 2.32 -6.62 -8.75
C LYS A 108 3.73 -7.00 -8.33
N ARG A 109 3.93 -8.26 -7.94
CA ARG A 109 5.21 -8.78 -7.41
C ARG A 109 6.41 -8.57 -8.34
N THR A 110 6.19 -8.66 -9.65
CA THR A 110 7.28 -8.46 -10.63
C THR A 110 7.55 -6.98 -10.91
N GLU A 111 6.74 -6.06 -10.39
CA GLU A 111 6.88 -4.62 -10.59
C GLU A 111 7.71 -3.96 -9.48
N SER A 112 7.60 -4.44 -8.24
CA SER A 112 8.32 -3.88 -7.10
C SER A 112 8.50 -4.89 -5.96
N GLU A 113 9.61 -4.79 -5.24
CA GLU A 113 9.84 -5.53 -3.98
C GLU A 113 8.88 -5.13 -2.85
N TYR A 114 8.30 -3.93 -2.96
CA TYR A 114 7.29 -3.40 -2.04
C TYR A 114 5.89 -3.98 -2.28
N ASP A 115 5.70 -4.79 -3.33
CA ASP A 115 4.46 -5.46 -3.69
C ASP A 115 4.57 -6.98 -3.41
N PRO A 116 4.68 -7.44 -2.14
CA PRO A 116 5.01 -8.83 -1.82
C PRO A 116 3.93 -9.83 -2.27
N PHE A 117 2.70 -9.34 -2.48
CA PHE A 117 1.56 -10.10 -2.98
C PHE A 117 0.84 -9.32 -4.08
N GLY A 118 0.50 -10.01 -5.17
CA GLY A 118 -0.32 -9.43 -6.24
C GLY A 118 -1.79 -9.68 -5.94
N ALA A 119 -2.60 -8.63 -5.95
CA ALA A 119 -4.03 -8.73 -5.71
C ALA A 119 -4.81 -8.05 -6.85
N ALA A 120 -6.05 -8.49 -7.05
CA ALA A 120 -7.06 -7.89 -7.93
C ALA A 120 -8.43 -8.45 -7.53
N HIS A 121 -8.51 -9.77 -7.33
CA HIS A 121 -9.61 -10.36 -6.58
C HIS A 121 -9.51 -9.98 -5.11
N SER A 122 -10.67 -9.69 -4.52
CA SER A 122 -10.78 -9.27 -3.13
C SER A 122 -10.61 -10.43 -2.15
N SER A 123 -10.49 -10.10 -0.87
CA SER A 123 -10.56 -11.00 0.29
C SER A 123 -9.37 -11.95 0.46
N THR A 124 -8.29 -11.72 -0.28
CA THR A 124 -7.12 -12.60 -0.33
C THR A 124 -5.99 -12.17 0.59
N SER A 125 -5.99 -10.91 1.04
CA SER A 125 -4.88 -10.29 1.77
C SER A 125 -4.57 -10.95 3.12
N ILE A 126 -5.60 -11.28 3.91
CA ILE A 126 -5.44 -11.85 5.26
C ILE A 126 -4.86 -13.27 5.15
N SER A 127 -5.39 -14.10 4.25
CA SER A 127 -4.86 -15.46 4.01
C SER A 127 -3.41 -15.43 3.54
N ALA A 128 -3.09 -14.56 2.58
CA ALA A 128 -1.72 -14.40 2.10
C ALA A 128 -0.79 -13.89 3.21
N GLY A 129 -1.25 -12.91 3.99
CA GLY A 129 -0.52 -12.34 5.12
C GLY A 129 -0.25 -13.37 6.21
N LEU A 130 -1.23 -14.21 6.53
CA LEU A 130 -1.06 -15.31 7.48
C LEU A 130 0.05 -16.27 7.04
N GLY A 131 0.07 -16.66 5.76
CA GLY A 131 1.15 -17.49 5.22
C GLY A 131 2.52 -16.83 5.35
N MET A 132 2.61 -15.52 5.10
CA MET A 132 3.87 -14.77 5.28
C MET A 132 4.29 -14.67 6.76
N ALA A 133 3.33 -14.53 7.68
CA ALA A 133 3.60 -14.47 9.12
C ALA A 133 4.13 -15.80 9.65
N VAL A 134 3.48 -16.91 9.28
CA VAL A 134 3.95 -18.27 9.61
C VAL A 134 5.33 -18.54 9.02
N ALA A 135 5.59 -18.11 7.78
CA ALA A 135 6.91 -18.24 7.17
C ALA A 135 8.00 -17.44 7.91
N ALA A 136 7.67 -16.24 8.41
CA ALA A 136 8.58 -15.43 9.22
C ALA A 136 8.91 -16.12 10.55
N GLU A 137 7.90 -16.67 11.22
CA GLU A 137 8.06 -17.43 12.47
C GLU A 137 8.96 -18.66 12.27
N LEU A 138 8.69 -19.48 11.25
CA LEU A 138 9.50 -20.66 10.93
C LEU A 138 10.95 -20.28 10.56
N SER A 139 11.13 -19.11 9.94
CA SER A 139 12.45 -18.57 9.60
C SER A 139 13.12 -17.85 10.77
N LYS A 140 12.46 -17.74 11.92
CA LYS A 140 12.91 -17.02 13.12
C LYS A 140 13.27 -15.55 12.83
N THR A 141 12.47 -14.89 12.01
CA THR A 141 12.62 -13.45 11.74
C THR A 141 11.56 -12.65 12.48
N ASP A 142 11.91 -11.43 12.90
CA ASP A 142 10.97 -10.50 13.57
C ASP A 142 10.09 -9.71 12.60
N ARG A 143 10.02 -10.15 11.32
CA ARG A 143 9.27 -9.50 10.24
C ARG A 143 7.80 -9.32 10.64
N LYS A 144 7.29 -8.11 10.43
CA LYS A 144 5.87 -7.78 10.59
C LYS A 144 5.13 -8.02 9.29
N VAL A 145 3.87 -8.43 9.40
CA VAL A 145 2.97 -8.57 8.26
C VAL A 145 1.73 -7.75 8.51
N ILE A 146 1.39 -6.91 7.53
CA ILE A 146 0.30 -5.94 7.56
C ILE A 146 -0.59 -6.20 6.36
N ALA A 147 -1.87 -6.49 6.61
CA ALA A 147 -2.90 -6.63 5.59
C ALA A 147 -3.90 -5.47 5.70
N VAL A 148 -4.01 -4.66 4.65
CA VAL A 148 -5.01 -3.60 4.53
C VAL A 148 -6.18 -4.13 3.70
N ILE A 149 -7.36 -4.24 4.29
CA ILE A 149 -8.56 -4.78 3.66
C ILE A 149 -9.71 -3.75 3.75
N GLY A 150 -10.47 -3.59 2.66
CA GLY A 150 -11.68 -2.76 2.68
C GLY A 150 -12.86 -3.48 3.32
N ASP A 151 -13.82 -2.74 3.87
CA ASP A 151 -15.09 -3.24 4.41
C ASP A 151 -15.84 -4.16 3.42
N GLY A 152 -15.96 -3.76 2.15
CA GLY A 152 -16.60 -4.59 1.13
C GLY A 152 -15.86 -5.91 0.89
N ALA A 153 -14.53 -5.89 0.91
CA ALA A 153 -13.69 -7.09 0.77
C ALA A 153 -13.71 -7.98 2.03
N MET A 154 -14.04 -7.41 3.19
CA MET A 154 -14.17 -8.19 4.43
C MET A 154 -15.40 -9.11 4.42
N SER A 155 -16.39 -8.83 3.56
CA SER A 155 -17.66 -9.57 3.50
C SER A 155 -17.56 -11.00 2.93
N ALA A 156 -16.46 -11.36 2.25
CA ALA A 156 -16.34 -12.68 1.66
C ALA A 156 -15.87 -13.74 2.66
N GLY A 157 -16.34 -14.98 2.48
CA GLY A 157 -16.00 -16.11 3.35
C GLY A 157 -14.49 -16.34 3.52
N MET A 158 -13.70 -16.13 2.46
CA MET A 158 -12.24 -16.28 2.51
C MET A 158 -11.59 -15.40 3.58
N ALA A 159 -12.08 -14.17 3.77
CA ALA A 159 -11.54 -13.27 4.78
C ALA A 159 -11.88 -13.76 6.21
N TYR A 160 -13.08 -14.30 6.42
CA TYR A 160 -13.47 -14.90 7.70
C TYR A 160 -12.73 -16.21 8.01
N GLU A 161 -12.51 -17.06 7.01
CA GLU A 161 -11.69 -18.27 7.15
C GLU A 161 -10.26 -17.90 7.55
N ALA A 162 -9.70 -16.89 6.90
CA ALA A 162 -8.36 -16.38 7.20
C ALA A 162 -8.24 -15.85 8.62
N LEU A 163 -9.19 -15.03 9.08
CA LEU A 163 -9.21 -14.50 10.45
C LEU A 163 -9.36 -15.60 11.49
N ASN A 164 -10.25 -16.57 11.27
CA ASN A 164 -10.40 -17.72 12.17
C ASN A 164 -9.09 -18.52 12.26
N ASN A 165 -8.44 -18.77 11.13
CA ASN A 165 -7.18 -19.50 11.11
C ASN A 165 -6.04 -18.71 11.79
N ALA A 166 -5.95 -17.39 11.54
CA ALA A 166 -4.98 -16.53 12.19
C ALA A 166 -5.15 -16.52 13.72
N GLY A 167 -6.39 -16.47 14.21
CA GLY A 167 -6.70 -16.56 15.63
C GLY A 167 -6.36 -17.93 16.23
N ALA A 168 -6.63 -19.02 15.51
CA ALA A 168 -6.30 -20.37 15.96
C ALA A 168 -4.78 -20.62 16.08
N LEU A 169 -3.98 -19.94 15.25
CA LEU A 169 -2.52 -20.04 15.24
C LEU A 169 -1.82 -19.01 16.14
N ASP A 170 -2.55 -18.10 16.78
CA ASP A 170 -1.99 -16.93 17.49
C ASP A 170 -0.95 -16.17 16.64
N ALA A 171 -1.24 -16.05 15.34
CA ALA A 171 -0.28 -15.54 14.38
C ALA A 171 -0.04 -14.04 14.55
N ARG A 172 1.22 -13.61 14.44
CA ARG A 172 1.63 -12.20 14.51
C ARG A 172 1.30 -11.45 13.20
N LEU A 173 0.01 -11.20 12.96
CA LEU A 173 -0.54 -10.52 11.80
C LEU A 173 -1.30 -9.25 12.20
N ILE A 174 -1.00 -8.13 11.52
CA ILE A 174 -1.73 -6.87 11.69
C ILE A 174 -2.74 -6.74 10.56
N VAL A 175 -4.03 -6.71 10.89
CA VAL A 175 -5.10 -6.47 9.92
C VAL A 175 -5.66 -5.08 10.14
N ILE A 176 -5.64 -4.25 9.10
CA ILE A 176 -6.20 -2.90 9.10
C ILE A 176 -7.46 -2.93 8.23
N LEU A 177 -8.61 -2.73 8.88
CA LEU A 177 -9.88 -2.55 8.19
C LEU A 177 -10.02 -1.08 7.76
N ASN A 178 -10.03 -0.86 6.44
CA ASN A 178 -10.33 0.42 5.83
C ASN A 178 -11.82 0.49 5.49
N ASP A 179 -12.60 1.00 6.45
CA ASP A 179 -14.05 1.17 6.36
C ASP A 179 -14.41 2.59 5.90
N ASN A 180 -15.04 2.74 4.73
CA ASN A 180 -15.28 4.02 4.05
C ASN A 180 -16.64 4.10 3.34
#